data_AF-A0AAD0X3L0-F1
#
_entry.id   AF-A0AAD0X3L0-F1
#
_cell.length_a   1.000
_cell.length_b   1.000
_cell.length_c   1.000
_cell.angle_alpha   90.00
_cell.angle_beta   90.00
_cell.angle_gamma   90.00
#
_symmetry.space_group_name_H-M   'P 1'
#
loop_
_entity.id
_entity.type
_entity.pdbx_description
1 polymer ?
#
loop_
_entity_poly.entity_id
_entity_poly.type
_entity_poly.pdbx_seq_one_letter_code
_entity_poly.pdbx_strand_id
1 'polypeptide(L)' 'MSRLLADIIKSKWRELVGTARILWDELTVAELINSEGDAQKLANLIEERYEMTHEEAEKQVLSFFERSRTL' A
#
# COMPACT_ATOMS: atom_id res chain seq x y z
N MET A 1 -3.10 -10.66 7.31
CA MET A 1 -4.22 -9.83 6.80
C MET A 1 -5.42 -10.73 6.51
N SER A 2 -6.66 -10.32 6.82
CA SER A 2 -7.85 -11.11 6.46
C SER A 2 -8.20 -10.93 4.98
N ARG A 3 -8.67 -11.99 4.31
CA ARG A 3 -9.06 -11.95 2.88
C ARG A 3 -10.07 -10.84 2.58
N LEU A 4 -11.06 -10.68 3.46
CA LEU A 4 -12.08 -9.63 3.36
C LEU A 4 -11.48 -8.22 3.35
N LEU A 5 -10.47 -7.95 4.18
CA LEU A 5 -9.83 -6.63 4.21
C LEU A 5 -9.09 -6.38 2.89
N ALA A 6 -8.38 -7.38 2.36
CA ALA A 6 -7.70 -7.26 1.07
C ALA A 6 -8.70 -6.95 -0.06
N ASP A 7 -9.85 -7.61 -0.10
CA ASP A 7 -10.88 -7.34 -1.12
C ASP A 7 -11.46 -5.92 -1.00
N ILE A 8 -11.71 -5.44 0.23
CA ILE A 8 -12.19 -4.06 0.49
C ILE A 8 -11.15 -3.03 0.04
N ILE A 9 -9.87 -3.26 0.38
CA ILE A 9 -8.78 -2.38 -0.01
C ILE A 9 -8.65 -2.34 -1.53
N LYS A 10 -8.67 -3.48 -2.21
CA LYS A 10 -8.60 -3.54 -3.68
C LYS A 10 -9.74 -2.75 -4.34
N SER A 11 -10.95 -2.84 -3.79
CA SER A 11 -12.11 -2.08 -4.28
C SER A 11 -11.96 -0.57 -4.07
N LYS A 12 -11.46 -0.13 -2.91
CA LYS A 12 -11.27 1.29 -2.57
C LYS A 12 -9.92 1.86 -2.96
N TRP A 13 -9.04 1.05 -3.58
CA TRP A 13 -7.63 1.42 -3.74
C TRP A 13 -7.45 2.75 -4.47
N ARG A 14 -8.25 3.02 -5.51
CA ARG A 14 -8.19 4.29 -6.26
C ARG A 14 -8.40 5.53 -5.40
N GLU A 15 -9.24 5.44 -4.37
CA GLU A 15 -9.47 6.53 -3.40
C GLU A 15 -8.28 6.63 -2.42
N LEU A 16 -7.73 5.49 -2.03
CA LEU A 16 -6.60 5.39 -1.10
C LEU A 16 -5.26 5.82 -1.71
N VAL A 17 -5.09 5.76 -3.04
CA VAL A 17 -3.86 6.15 -3.75
C VAL A 17 -3.42 7.57 -3.41
N GLY A 18 -4.36 8.50 -3.19
CA GLY A 18 -4.03 9.86 -2.78
C GLY A 18 -3.32 9.91 -1.41
N THR A 19 -3.86 9.18 -0.44
CA THR A 19 -3.27 9.05 0.90
C THR A 19 -1.96 8.25 0.86
N ALA A 20 -1.91 7.19 0.06
CA ALA A 20 -0.72 6.37 -0.15
C ALA A 20 0.44 7.20 -0.72
N ARG A 21 0.20 8.09 -1.69
CA ARG A 21 1.21 9.00 -2.23
C ARG A 21 1.72 10.00 -1.20
N ILE A 22 0.88 10.43 -0.26
CA ILE A 22 1.32 11.33 0.82
C ILE A 22 2.22 10.59 1.81
N LEU A 23 1.92 9.31 2.07
CA LEU A 23 2.71 8.48 2.97
C LEU A 23 4.04 8.01 2.34
N TRP A 24 3.98 7.64 1.06
CA TRP A 24 5.11 7.19 0.27
C TRP A 24 5.35 8.19 -0.87
N ASP A 25 5.94 9.33 -0.52
CA ASP A 25 6.20 10.46 -1.41
C ASP A 25 7.20 10.16 -2.54
N GLU A 26 8.07 9.16 -2.36
CA GLU A 26 8.99 8.65 -3.40
C GLU A 26 8.28 7.77 -4.43
N LEU A 27 7.05 7.30 -4.16
CA LEU A 27 6.25 6.53 -5.10
C LEU A 27 5.35 7.42 -5.95
N THR A 28 5.36 7.19 -7.26
CA THR A 28 4.47 7.91 -8.17
C THR A 28 3.04 7.37 -8.09
N VAL A 29 2.07 8.23 -8.44
CA VAL A 29 0.66 7.83 -8.58
C VAL A 29 0.49 6.65 -9.53
N ALA A 30 1.27 6.61 -10.61
CA ALA A 30 1.17 5.55 -11.61
C ALA A 30 1.59 4.19 -11.03
N GLU A 31 2.71 4.15 -10.30
CA GLU A 31 3.17 2.93 -9.61
C GLU A 31 2.17 2.45 -8.59
N LEU A 32 1.63 3.37 -7.79
CA LEU A 32 0.58 3.06 -6.81
C LEU A 32 -0.68 2.55 -7.50
N ILE A 33 -1.16 3.15 -8.59
CA ILE A 33 -2.33 2.64 -9.33
C ILE A 33 -2.06 1.24 -9.88
N ASN A 34 -0.88 0.99 -10.44
CA ASN A 34 -0.49 -0.30 -11.01
C ASN A 34 -0.35 -1.42 -9.96
N SER A 35 -0.18 -1.05 -8.68
CA SER A 35 -0.18 -2.03 -7.59
C SER A 35 -1.58 -2.60 -7.33
N GLU A 36 -2.65 -1.92 -7.76
CA GLU A 36 -4.05 -2.34 -7.59
C GLU A 36 -4.43 -2.66 -6.13
N GLY A 37 -3.73 -2.06 -5.16
CA GLY A 37 -3.95 -2.30 -3.73
C GLY A 37 -3.47 -3.67 -3.27
N ASP A 38 -2.60 -4.30 -4.05
CA ASP A 38 -1.96 -5.55 -3.68
C ASP A 38 -0.82 -5.32 -2.68
N ALA A 39 -0.92 -6.00 -1.53
CA ALA A 39 0.02 -5.81 -0.43
C ALA A 39 1.47 -6.13 -0.85
N GLN A 40 1.64 -7.21 -1.63
CA GLN A 40 2.95 -7.67 -2.05
C GLN A 40 3.58 -6.71 -3.06
N LYS A 41 2.80 -6.27 -4.05
CA LYS A 41 3.29 -5.30 -5.04
C LYS A 41 3.72 -4.00 -4.36
N LEU A 42 2.94 -3.52 -3.39
CA LEU A 42 3.29 -2.32 -2.62
C LEU A 42 4.54 -2.53 -1.77
N ALA A 43 4.66 -3.66 -1.09
CA ALA A 43 5.84 -3.97 -0.29
C ALA A 43 7.12 -3.97 -1.14
N ASN A 44 7.09 -4.61 -2.31
CA ASN A 44 8.23 -4.61 -3.23
C ASN A 44 8.60 -3.19 -3.70
N LEU A 45 7.61 -2.37 -4.05
CA LEU A 45 7.84 -0.98 -4.46
C LEU A 45 8.48 -0.15 -3.33
N ILE A 46 8.00 -0.31 -2.09
CA ILE A 46 8.52 0.42 -0.93
C ILE A 46 9.93 -0.06 -0.57
N GLU A 47 10.17 -1.37 -0.61
CA GLU A 47 11.48 -1.97 -0.40
C GLU A 47 12.53 -1.37 -1.33
N GLU A 48 12.23 -1.33 -2.64
CA GLU A 48 13.14 -0.80 -3.67
C GLU A 48 13.35 0.72 -3.55
N ARG A 49 12.30 1.49 -3.25
CA ARG A 49 12.40 2.97 -3.21
C ARG A 49 13.06 3.51 -1.96
N TYR A 50 12.79 2.88 -0.82
CA TYR A 50 13.24 3.37 0.48
C TYR A 50 14.41 2.54 1.04
N GLU A 51 14.97 1.62 0.24
CA GLU A 51 16.14 0.79 0.56
C GLU A 51 16.02 0.11 1.94
N MET A 52 14.85 -0.47 2.21
CA MET A 52 14.55 -1.13 3.49
C MET A 52 14.39 -2.65 3.33
N THR A 53 14.20 -3.35 4.45
CA THR A 53 13.93 -4.79 4.38
C THR A 53 12.49 -5.05 3.92
N HIS A 54 12.28 -6.16 3.21
CA HIS A 54 10.96 -6.60 2.80
C HIS A 54 9.96 -6.66 3.95
N GLU A 55 10.37 -7.17 5.12
CA GLU A 55 9.53 -7.28 6.31
C GLU A 55 9.08 -5.90 6.82
N GLU A 56 9.94 -4.89 6.76
CA GLU A 56 9.60 -3.53 7.18
C GLU A 56 8.62 -2.89 6.18
N ALA A 57 8.83 -3.10 4.88
CA ALA A 57 7.91 -2.66 3.84
C ALA A 57 6.52 -3.29 4.00
N GLU A 58 6.44 -4.61 4.24
CA GLU A 58 5.19 -5.30 4.52
C GLU A 58 4.47 -4.73 5.75
N LYS A 59 5.21 -4.46 6.84
CA LYS A 59 4.63 -3.84 8.05
C LYS A 59 4.03 -2.48 7.76
N GLN A 60 4.69 -1.64 6.95
CA GLN A 60 4.14 -0.34 6.57
C GLN A 60 2.84 -0.48 5.77
N VAL A 61 2.82 -1.39 4.79
CA VAL A 61 1.62 -1.66 3.97
C VAL A 61 0.46 -2.17 4.82
N LEU A 62 0.72 -3.12 5.72
CA LEU A 62 -0.27 -3.65 6.65
C LEU A 62 -0.80 -2.55 7.57
N SER A 63 0.07 -1.71 8.12
CA SER A 63 -0.30 -0.58 8.97
C SER A 63 -1.17 0.42 8.22
N PHE A 64 -0.83 0.72 6.96
CA PHE A 64 -1.62 1.59 6.09
C PHE A 64 -3.02 1.02 5.84
N PHE A 65 -3.14 -0.28 5.55
CA PHE A 65 -4.43 -0.93 5.34
C PHE A 65 -5.29 -1.01 6.59
N GLU A 66 -4.70 -1.30 7.75
CA GLU A 66 -5.43 -1.30 9.02
C GLU A 66 -5.96 0.10 9.38
N ARG A 67 -5.18 1.16 9.12
CA ARG A 67 -5.65 2.56 9.30
C ARG A 67 -6.75 2.93 8.33
N SER A 68 -6.67 2.43 7.10
CA SER A 68 -7.67 2.66 6.05
C SER A 68 -9.00 1.93 6.31
N ARG A 69 -9.04 0.95 7.22
CA ARG A 69 -10.30 0.31 7.66
C ARG A 69 -11.17 1.24 8.51
N THR A 70 -10.56 2.19 9.21
CA THR A 70 -11.23 3.10 10.15
C THR A 70 -11.76 4.40 9.51
N LEU A 71 -11.53 4.61 8.21
CA LEU A 71 -12.07 5.72 7.42
C LEU A 71 -13.30 5.26 6.62
#